data_AF-A0A2N9FLG9-F1
#
_entry.id   AF-A0A2N9FLG9-F1
#
_cell.length_a   1.000
_cell.length_b   1.000
_cell.length_c   1.000
_cell.angle_alpha   90.00
_cell.angle_beta   90.00
_cell.angle_gamma   90.00
#
_symmetry.space_group_name_H-M   'P 1'
#
loop_
_entity.id
_entity.type
_entity.pdbx_description
1 polymer ?
#
loop_
_entity_poly.entity_id
_entity_poly.type
_entity_poly.pdbx_seq_one_letter_code
_entity_poly.pdbx_strand_id
1 'polypeptide(L)'
;MNSPRACWAYPRAGLGYSDIKTITNYFKDKLGQGGYGSVYKGKLQDGCFVAVKVLKESKGNGEEFINEVASISRTSHVNIVTLKGFCFEGSKRALVYEFLPNGSLEKFIYKGNTSNVDHQLGWETLYKIAVGIARGLEYLHRGCNTQILHFDIKPHNILLDENFCPKISDFGLAKICPREKSIISTLGARGTIGYIAPEVFCRNFGGVSHKSDVYSYGMMVFEMVGGRKNIDVNVDCTSEIYFPHWIYKRLELDEELGLQGLLNEADQEGARKMILVSLWCIQNDPSNRPPMSRVVEMLEGSLDSLQIPPKPFLSSPPRSPVDSSTVMSSCHARGGQCEVQKEDKDKFYCFESTDNEKSATSSAGIGVLMVIICCFKRQFSSIQIIKFWKKETLIHKSVEAFLKNHGPLGIRRYSYSDIKTMTNSFKDKLGQGGYGGVYKGKLQDGRFVAVKVLKELKGDGEEFINEVAGISRTSHVNIVTLKGFCFEGSNRALIYEFLGNGSLEKFIYKGNASNSDHQLGWKTLYKIAVGIA
;
A
#
# COMPACT_ATOMS: atom_id res chain seq x y z
N MET A 1 -29.11 6.68 33.61
CA MET A 1 -27.67 6.35 33.76
C MET A 1 -27.20 5.81 32.43
N ASN A 2 -26.31 6.55 31.76
CA ASN A 2 -25.87 6.26 30.39
C ASN A 2 -24.90 5.08 30.39
N SER A 3 -25.32 3.95 29.83
CA SER A 3 -24.44 2.86 29.41
C SER A 3 -23.42 3.41 28.38
N PRO A 4 -22.13 3.06 28.47
CA PRO A 4 -21.16 3.47 27.49
C PRO A 4 -21.52 2.80 26.16
N ARG A 5 -22.02 3.59 25.20
CA ARG A 5 -22.30 3.13 23.84
C ARG A 5 -20.99 2.61 23.25
N ALA A 6 -20.87 1.30 23.14
CA ALA A 6 -19.77 0.63 22.47
C ALA A 6 -19.55 1.28 21.09
N CYS A 7 -18.30 1.69 20.83
CA CYS A 7 -17.87 2.21 19.53
C CYS A 7 -18.10 1.14 18.46
N TRP A 8 -19.11 1.32 17.61
CA TRP A 8 -19.35 0.45 16.47
C TRP A 8 -18.28 0.72 15.40
N ALA A 9 -17.18 -0.04 15.40
CA ALA A 9 -15.98 0.26 14.62
C ALA A 9 -15.58 -0.87 13.64
N TYR A 10 -16.07 -0.77 12.40
CA TYR A 10 -15.55 -1.39 11.15
C TYR A 10 -15.87 -0.49 9.96
N PRO A 11 -15.24 -0.69 8.79
CA PRO A 11 -15.81 -0.24 7.53
C PRO A 11 -17.27 -0.69 7.45
N ARG A 12 -18.21 0.20 7.74
CA ARG A 12 -19.60 -0.01 7.39
C ARG A 12 -19.63 -0.13 5.88
N ALA A 13 -19.79 -1.36 5.40
CA ALA A 13 -20.24 -1.59 4.06
C ALA A 13 -21.60 -0.90 3.91
N GLY A 14 -21.69 0.08 3.03
CA GLY A 14 -22.96 0.73 2.71
C GLY A 14 -23.21 2.06 3.41
N LEU A 15 -22.19 2.92 3.53
CA LEU A 15 -22.49 4.35 3.64
C LEU A 15 -23.07 4.81 2.31
N GLY A 16 -24.26 5.41 2.35
CA GLY A 16 -24.82 6.04 1.18
C GLY A 16 -24.09 7.33 0.83
N TYR A 17 -24.20 7.81 -0.41
CA TYR A 17 -23.56 9.08 -0.77
C TYR A 17 -24.17 10.27 -0.01
N SER A 18 -25.43 10.15 0.42
CA SER A 18 -26.07 11.08 1.36
C SER A 18 -25.32 11.13 2.70
N ASP A 19 -24.89 9.98 3.22
CA ASP A 19 -24.12 9.93 4.47
C ASP A 19 -22.78 10.62 4.30
N ILE A 20 -22.11 10.41 3.16
CA ILE A 20 -20.84 11.07 2.83
C ILE A 20 -20.99 12.59 2.83
N LYS A 21 -22.07 13.11 2.23
CA LYS A 21 -22.37 14.55 2.28
C LYS A 21 -22.57 15.05 3.71
N THR A 22 -23.35 14.34 4.52
CA THR A 22 -23.59 14.72 5.92
C THR A 22 -22.30 14.68 6.74
N ILE A 23 -21.51 13.61 6.65
CA ILE A 23 -20.24 13.43 7.38
C ILE A 23 -19.27 14.57 7.06
N THR A 24 -19.19 14.99 5.81
CA THR A 24 -18.26 16.04 5.34
C THR A 24 -18.82 17.45 5.46
N ASN A 25 -20.01 17.62 6.07
CA ASN A 25 -20.73 18.88 6.08
C ASN A 25 -20.81 19.51 4.68
N TYR A 26 -21.25 18.72 3.71
CA TYR A 26 -21.34 19.07 2.29
C TYR A 26 -19.99 19.46 1.67
N PHE A 27 -18.93 18.69 1.98
CA PHE A 27 -17.57 18.87 1.43
C PHE A 27 -16.93 20.22 1.74
N LYS A 28 -17.27 20.82 2.88
CA LYS A 28 -16.83 22.16 3.28
C LYS A 28 -15.31 22.23 3.53
N ASP A 29 -14.79 21.30 4.32
CA ASP A 29 -13.41 21.38 4.84
C ASP A 29 -12.47 20.49 4.01
N LYS A 30 -11.92 21.03 2.92
CA LYS A 30 -11.00 20.29 2.05
C LYS A 30 -9.59 20.24 2.65
N LEU A 31 -9.07 19.04 2.84
CA LEU A 31 -7.74 18.77 3.40
C LEU A 31 -6.66 18.70 2.32
N GLY A 32 -7.01 18.26 1.11
CA GLY A 32 -6.07 18.10 0.01
C GLY A 32 -6.71 17.59 -1.26
N GLN A 33 -5.92 17.57 -2.34
CA GLN A 33 -6.33 17.03 -3.64
C GLN A 33 -5.14 16.33 -4.29
N GLY A 34 -5.35 15.09 -4.73
CA GLY A 34 -4.36 14.28 -5.44
C GLY A 34 -4.84 13.84 -6.82
N GLY A 35 -4.06 12.96 -7.46
CA GLY A 35 -4.44 12.35 -8.74
C GLY A 35 -5.76 11.58 -8.66
N TYR A 36 -6.00 10.94 -7.53
CA TYR A 36 -7.12 10.01 -7.31
C TYR A 36 -8.41 10.66 -6.78
N GLY A 37 -8.36 11.91 -6.31
CA GLY A 37 -9.52 12.50 -5.65
C GLY A 37 -9.24 13.74 -4.81
N SER A 38 -10.27 14.16 -4.09
CA SER A 38 -10.19 15.20 -3.06
C SER A 38 -10.43 14.57 -1.69
N VAL A 39 -9.68 15.03 -0.69
CA VAL A 39 -9.82 14.57 0.70
C VAL A 39 -10.44 15.68 1.53
N TYR A 40 -11.45 15.35 2.32
CA TYR A 40 -12.19 16.29 3.16
C TYR A 40 -12.15 15.85 4.62
N LYS A 41 -12.16 16.82 5.54
CA LYS A 41 -12.40 16.55 6.96
C LYS A 41 -13.89 16.31 7.14
N GLY A 42 -14.22 15.35 7.98
CA GLY A 42 -15.60 15.06 8.35
C GLY A 42 -15.72 14.67 9.81
N LYS A 43 -16.96 14.50 10.27
CA LYS A 43 -17.29 14.08 11.63
C LYS A 43 -18.38 13.01 11.58
N LEU A 44 -18.13 11.88 12.24
CA LEU A 44 -19.11 10.81 12.40
C LEU A 44 -20.14 11.17 13.49
N GLN A 45 -21.24 10.43 13.55
CA GLN A 45 -22.33 10.65 14.51
C GLN A 45 -21.89 10.50 15.98
N ASP A 46 -20.88 9.68 16.23
CA ASP A 46 -20.26 9.49 17.55
C ASP A 46 -19.30 10.64 17.95
N GLY A 47 -19.09 11.60 17.05
CA GLY A 47 -18.22 12.75 17.27
C GLY A 47 -16.79 12.56 16.79
N CYS A 48 -16.41 11.35 16.34
CA CYS A 48 -15.06 11.08 15.85
C CYS A 48 -14.78 11.82 14.53
N PHE A 49 -13.64 12.49 14.44
CA PHE A 49 -13.19 13.10 13.18
C PHE A 49 -12.69 12.03 12.20
N VAL A 50 -12.99 12.23 10.92
CA VAL A 50 -12.61 11.34 9.82
C VAL A 50 -12.04 12.12 8.64
N ALA A 51 -11.22 11.44 7.84
CA ALA A 51 -10.78 11.92 6.54
C ALA A 51 -11.56 11.17 5.44
N VAL A 52 -12.27 11.91 4.60
CA VAL A 52 -13.11 11.37 3.53
C VAL A 52 -12.46 11.62 2.19
N LYS A 53 -11.88 10.58 1.59
CA LYS A 53 -11.30 10.60 0.25
C LYS A 53 -12.42 10.33 -0.76
N VAL A 54 -12.87 11.38 -1.44
CA VAL A 54 -13.84 11.29 -2.54
C VAL A 54 -13.08 11.11 -3.84
N LEU A 55 -13.29 9.97 -4.49
CA LEU A 55 -12.61 9.66 -5.73
C LEU A 55 -13.26 10.43 -6.88
N LYS A 56 -12.44 10.93 -7.82
CA LYS A 56 -12.98 11.54 -9.04
C LYS A 56 -13.76 10.50 -9.83
N GLU A 57 -14.79 10.93 -10.56
CA GLU A 57 -15.48 10.07 -11.52
C GLU A 57 -14.46 9.54 -12.53
N SER A 58 -14.08 8.28 -12.37
CA SER A 58 -12.94 7.72 -13.09
C SER A 58 -13.34 7.43 -14.54
N LYS A 59 -12.56 7.91 -15.53
CA LYS A 59 -12.56 7.35 -16.90
C LYS A 59 -12.05 5.89 -16.96
N GLY A 60 -11.49 5.40 -15.84
CA GLY A 60 -10.90 4.07 -15.66
C GLY A 60 -11.87 3.01 -15.12
N ASN A 61 -11.35 1.81 -14.90
CA ASN A 61 -12.12 0.62 -14.49
C ASN A 61 -12.40 0.48 -12.99
N GLY A 62 -12.12 1.52 -12.19
CA GLY A 62 -12.30 1.47 -10.75
C GLY A 62 -11.37 0.52 -10.01
N GLU A 63 -10.33 -0.01 -10.68
CA GLU A 63 -9.36 -0.93 -10.05
C GLU A 63 -8.72 -0.36 -8.80
N GLU A 64 -8.38 0.93 -8.77
CA GLU A 64 -7.75 1.58 -7.62
C GLU A 64 -8.65 1.53 -6.38
N PHE A 65 -9.93 1.84 -6.53
CA PHE A 65 -10.90 1.74 -5.45
C PHE A 65 -11.01 0.30 -4.93
N ILE A 66 -11.08 -0.67 -5.84
CA ILE A 66 -11.15 -2.09 -5.48
C ILE A 66 -9.87 -2.52 -4.77
N ASN A 67 -8.70 -2.19 -5.30
CA ASN A 67 -7.40 -2.54 -4.72
C ASN A 67 -7.28 -1.95 -3.31
N GLU A 68 -7.66 -0.68 -3.15
CA GLU A 68 -7.61 0.03 -1.88
C GLU A 68 -8.55 -0.63 -0.86
N VAL A 69 -9.84 -0.77 -1.16
CA VAL A 69 -10.82 -1.43 -0.27
C VAL A 69 -10.41 -2.87 0.04
N ALA A 70 -9.96 -3.62 -0.95
CA ALA A 70 -9.57 -5.01 -0.79
C ALA A 70 -8.34 -5.15 0.12
N SER A 71 -7.33 -4.30 -0.09
CA SER A 71 -6.08 -4.40 0.65
C SER A 71 -6.24 -3.86 2.06
N ILE A 72 -6.70 -2.61 2.21
CA ILE A 72 -6.71 -1.90 3.50
C ILE A 72 -7.62 -2.56 4.52
N SER A 73 -8.76 -3.09 4.08
CA SER A 73 -9.71 -3.71 4.99
C SER A 73 -9.21 -5.03 5.60
N ARG A 74 -8.16 -5.62 5.03
CA ARG A 74 -7.50 -6.82 5.57
C ARG A 74 -6.40 -6.48 6.57
N THR A 75 -6.13 -5.20 6.80
CA THR A 75 -5.05 -4.75 7.67
C THR A 75 -5.60 -4.33 9.02
N SER A 76 -4.81 -4.58 10.07
CA SER A 76 -5.01 -4.01 11.38
C SER A 76 -3.66 -3.92 12.08
N HIS A 77 -3.09 -2.72 12.08
CA HIS A 77 -1.77 -2.48 12.64
C HIS A 77 -1.65 -1.00 13.01
N VAL A 78 -0.90 -0.71 14.08
CA VAL A 78 -0.76 0.67 14.61
C VAL A 78 -0.18 1.63 13.57
N ASN A 79 0.74 1.14 12.73
CA ASN A 79 1.39 1.91 11.67
C ASN A 79 0.70 1.85 10.29
N ILE A 80 -0.56 1.44 10.23
CA ILE A 80 -1.38 1.47 9.00
C ILE A 80 -2.63 2.32 9.27
N VAL A 81 -3.07 3.10 8.28
CA VAL A 81 -4.30 3.90 8.42
C VAL A 81 -5.53 3.00 8.51
N THR A 82 -6.45 3.33 9.42
CA THR A 82 -7.68 2.57 9.63
C THR A 82 -8.77 3.05 8.68
N LEU A 83 -9.25 2.16 7.80
CA LEU A 83 -10.48 2.37 7.05
C LEU A 83 -11.69 2.21 8.00
N LYS A 84 -12.55 3.23 8.06
CA LYS A 84 -13.77 3.29 8.88
C LYS A 84 -15.05 3.07 8.08
N GLY A 85 -14.98 3.16 6.74
CA GLY A 85 -16.14 2.96 5.87
C GLY A 85 -15.83 3.25 4.42
N PHE A 86 -16.73 2.87 3.53
CA PHE A 86 -16.68 3.25 2.13
C PHE A 86 -18.09 3.43 1.57
N CYS A 87 -18.19 4.28 0.55
CA CYS A 87 -19.37 4.50 -0.27
C CYS A 87 -19.08 3.98 -1.68
N PHE A 88 -20.02 3.20 -2.23
CA PHE A 88 -20.00 2.74 -3.61
C PHE A 88 -21.42 2.83 -4.17
N GLU A 89 -21.73 3.95 -4.84
CA GLU A 89 -23.02 4.20 -5.48
C GLU A 89 -22.81 4.64 -6.94
N GLY A 90 -22.79 3.69 -7.87
CA GLY A 90 -22.53 3.97 -9.29
C GLY A 90 -21.15 4.59 -9.53
N SER A 91 -21.11 5.82 -10.05
CA SER A 91 -19.89 6.60 -10.25
C SER A 91 -19.33 7.21 -8.96
N LYS A 92 -20.15 7.31 -7.91
CA LYS A 92 -19.82 7.99 -6.66
C LYS A 92 -19.13 7.03 -5.71
N ARG A 93 -17.85 7.28 -5.47
CA ARG A 93 -17.00 6.43 -4.64
C ARG A 93 -16.28 7.27 -3.61
N ALA A 94 -16.35 6.85 -2.35
CA ALA A 94 -15.64 7.51 -1.28
C ALA A 94 -15.10 6.50 -0.27
N LEU A 95 -14.00 6.86 0.38
CA LEU A 95 -13.34 6.09 1.41
C LEU A 95 -13.27 6.96 2.66
N VAL A 96 -13.67 6.41 3.81
CA VAL A 96 -13.69 7.10 5.09
C VAL A 96 -12.62 6.52 5.98
N TYR A 97 -11.62 7.30 6.33
CA TYR A 97 -10.49 6.93 7.17
C TYR A 97 -10.55 7.63 8.53
N GLU A 98 -9.77 7.12 9.50
CA GLU A 98 -9.42 7.91 10.67
C GLU A 98 -8.77 9.24 10.27
N PHE A 99 -9.07 10.31 11.00
CA PHE A 99 -8.45 11.62 10.77
C PHE A 99 -7.10 11.69 11.50
N LEU A 100 -6.05 12.11 10.79
CA LEU A 100 -4.69 12.21 11.31
C LEU A 100 -4.26 13.69 11.30
N PRO A 101 -4.15 14.34 12.48
CA PRO A 101 -4.10 15.80 12.58
C PRO A 101 -2.81 16.42 12.03
N ASN A 102 -1.67 15.73 12.16
CA ASN A 102 -0.38 16.22 11.67
C ASN A 102 -0.23 16.04 10.14
N GLY A 103 -1.14 15.32 9.50
CA GLY A 103 -1.14 15.14 8.05
C GLY A 103 0.07 14.37 7.56
N SER A 104 0.54 14.68 6.34
CA SER A 104 1.62 13.93 5.68
C SER A 104 3.02 14.27 6.21
N LEU A 105 3.88 13.26 6.28
CA LEU A 105 5.31 13.37 6.56
C LEU A 105 6.03 14.32 5.58
N GLU A 106 5.57 14.41 4.33
CA GLU A 106 6.09 15.32 3.31
C GLU A 106 6.26 16.76 3.82
N LYS A 107 5.30 17.24 4.63
CA LYS A 107 5.29 18.60 5.19
C LYS A 107 6.45 18.87 6.15
N PHE A 108 7.04 17.83 6.72
CA PHE A 108 8.10 17.91 7.71
C PHE A 108 9.49 17.64 7.10
N ILE A 109 9.56 17.16 5.85
CA ILE A 109 10.80 16.90 5.13
C ILE A 109 11.20 18.11 4.27
N TYR A 110 10.26 18.70 3.53
CA TYR A 110 10.58 19.82 2.64
C TYR A 110 10.30 21.17 3.31
N LYS A 111 11.30 22.06 3.29
CA LYS A 111 11.15 23.47 3.67
C LYS A 111 10.39 24.23 2.58
N GLY A 112 9.07 24.10 2.52
CA GLY A 112 8.23 24.89 1.61
C GLY A 112 7.79 26.21 2.24
N ASN A 113 8.30 27.35 1.74
CA ASN A 113 7.82 28.77 1.79
C ASN A 113 7.03 29.35 2.98
N THR A 114 6.74 28.61 4.05
CA THR A 114 6.14 29.14 5.26
C THR A 114 7.26 29.59 6.18
N SER A 115 7.30 30.89 6.45
CA SER A 115 8.21 31.63 7.32
C SER A 115 8.21 31.22 8.81
N ASN A 116 7.80 30.00 9.13
CA ASN A 116 7.79 29.47 10.50
C ASN A 116 8.88 28.41 10.64
N VAL A 117 9.93 28.76 11.37
CA VAL A 117 11.13 27.96 11.65
C VAL A 117 10.84 26.75 12.57
N ASP A 118 9.62 26.66 13.13
CA ASP A 118 9.23 25.75 14.22
C ASP A 118 8.60 24.40 13.80
N HIS A 119 8.76 23.95 12.54
CA HIS A 119 8.09 22.73 12.05
C HIS A 119 9.02 21.57 11.68
N GLN A 120 10.33 21.67 11.97
CA GLN A 120 11.24 20.56 11.70
C GLN A 120 11.23 19.56 12.87
N LEU A 121 10.92 18.28 12.58
CA LEU A 121 10.92 17.23 13.60
C LEU A 121 12.32 17.04 14.22
N GLY A 122 12.41 16.60 15.46
CA GLY A 122 13.69 16.14 16.03
C GLY A 122 14.20 14.88 15.32
N TRP A 123 15.52 14.60 15.40
CA TRP A 123 16.12 13.38 14.86
C TRP A 123 15.54 12.12 15.53
N GLU A 124 15.39 12.14 16.85
CA GLU A 124 14.70 11.07 17.60
C GLU A 124 13.30 10.77 17.02
N THR A 125 12.49 11.79 16.75
CA THR A 125 11.15 11.61 16.18
C THR A 125 11.20 11.06 14.76
N LEU A 126 12.10 11.56 13.91
CA LEU A 126 12.31 11.00 12.57
C LEU A 126 12.74 9.54 12.61
N TYR A 127 13.61 9.19 13.56
CA TYR A 127 14.07 7.83 13.76
C TYR A 127 12.92 6.90 14.14
N LYS A 128 12.10 7.31 15.13
CA LYS A 128 10.88 6.58 15.52
C LYS A 128 9.90 6.44 14.36
N ILE A 129 9.77 7.48 13.51
CA ILE A 129 8.97 7.42 12.30
C ILE A 129 9.52 6.38 11.32
N ALA A 130 10.83 6.37 11.05
CA ALA A 130 11.45 5.40 10.14
C ALA A 130 11.24 3.95 10.63
N VAL A 131 11.38 3.71 11.93
CA VAL A 131 11.12 2.41 12.57
C VAL A 131 9.64 2.03 12.47
N GLY A 132 8.72 2.95 12.79
CA GLY A 132 7.28 2.69 12.73
C GLY A 132 6.79 2.35 11.31
N ILE A 133 7.31 3.04 10.29
CA ILE A 133 7.03 2.70 8.89
C ILE A 133 7.57 1.31 8.57
N ALA A 134 8.78 0.97 9.01
CA ALA A 134 9.38 -0.34 8.76
C ALA A 134 8.53 -1.48 9.34
N ARG A 135 8.05 -1.33 10.59
CA ARG A 135 7.12 -2.25 11.23
C ARG A 135 5.80 -2.37 10.47
N GLY A 136 5.26 -1.25 9.98
CA GLY A 136 4.06 -1.24 9.13
C GLY A 136 4.24 -2.06 7.85
N LEU A 137 5.37 -1.91 7.16
CA LEU A 137 5.68 -2.67 5.95
C LEU A 137 5.98 -4.15 6.24
N GLU A 138 6.69 -4.46 7.31
CA GLU A 138 6.89 -5.83 7.78
C GLU A 138 5.56 -6.54 8.01
N TYR A 139 4.62 -5.85 8.68
CA TYR A 139 3.27 -6.34 8.87
C TYR A 139 2.59 -6.63 7.53
N LEU A 140 2.61 -5.71 6.55
CA LEU A 140 2.01 -5.96 5.23
C LEU A 140 2.64 -7.15 4.49
N HIS A 141 3.96 -7.32 4.62
CA HIS A 141 4.71 -8.36 3.90
C HIS A 141 4.60 -9.74 4.55
N ARG A 142 4.55 -9.82 5.88
CA ARG A 142 4.66 -11.07 6.64
C ARG A 142 3.63 -11.23 7.75
N GLY A 143 3.27 -10.17 8.47
CA GLY A 143 2.37 -10.23 9.64
C GLY A 143 0.87 -10.30 9.31
N CYS A 144 0.45 -9.75 8.17
CA CYS A 144 -0.95 -9.71 7.73
C CYS A 144 -1.39 -11.06 7.16
N ASN A 145 -2.64 -11.46 7.37
CA ASN A 145 -3.19 -12.74 6.88
C ASN A 145 -2.99 -12.96 5.37
N THR A 146 -2.91 -11.89 4.59
CA THR A 146 -2.49 -11.95 3.19
C THR A 146 -1.30 -11.04 2.99
N GLN A 147 -0.34 -11.47 2.17
CA GLN A 147 0.77 -10.60 1.81
C GLN A 147 0.26 -9.47 0.92
N ILE A 148 0.56 -8.23 1.29
CA ILE A 148 0.15 -7.03 0.57
C ILE A 148 1.40 -6.28 0.19
N LEU A 149 1.54 -5.96 -1.11
CA LEU A 149 2.56 -5.05 -1.60
C LEU A 149 1.93 -3.67 -1.81
N HIS A 150 2.59 -2.62 -1.33
CA HIS A 150 2.03 -1.27 -1.34
C HIS A 150 2.25 -0.54 -2.68
N PHE A 151 3.47 -0.61 -3.23
CA PHE A 151 3.95 0.02 -4.46
C PHE A 151 3.97 1.56 -4.51
N ASP A 152 3.46 2.26 -3.50
CA ASP A 152 3.53 3.73 -3.44
C ASP A 152 4.02 4.25 -2.08
N ILE A 153 5.13 3.70 -1.57
CA ILE A 153 5.77 4.20 -0.35
C ILE A 153 6.59 5.45 -0.67
N LYS A 154 6.20 6.57 -0.04
CA LYS A 154 6.81 7.90 -0.17
C LYS A 154 6.33 8.79 0.98
N PRO A 155 7.00 9.92 1.28
CA PRO A 155 6.60 10.82 2.36
C PRO A 155 5.14 11.26 2.29
N HIS A 156 4.63 11.56 1.08
CA HIS A 156 3.24 11.98 0.87
C HIS A 156 2.20 11.00 1.47
N ASN A 157 2.47 9.69 1.35
CA ASN A 157 1.56 8.62 1.75
C ASN A 157 1.79 8.14 3.19
N ILE A 158 2.73 8.73 3.93
CA ILE A 158 2.90 8.49 5.37
C ILE A 158 2.19 9.61 6.12
N LEU A 159 1.11 9.28 6.82
CA LEU A 159 0.37 10.21 7.65
C LEU A 159 0.79 10.10 9.11
N LEU A 160 0.68 11.19 9.86
CA LEU A 160 1.13 11.29 11.24
C LEU A 160 -0.05 11.58 12.16
N ASP A 161 -0.20 10.77 13.20
CA ASP A 161 -1.17 11.03 14.27
C ASP A 161 -0.69 12.16 15.20
N GLU A 162 -1.48 12.45 16.24
CA GLU A 162 -1.19 13.50 17.23
C GLU A 162 0.16 13.34 17.95
N ASN A 163 0.66 12.12 18.08
CA ASN A 163 1.92 11.77 18.74
C ASN A 163 3.07 11.55 17.75
N PHE A 164 2.88 11.94 16.47
CA PHE A 164 3.81 11.69 15.38
C PHE A 164 4.08 10.19 15.11
N CYS A 165 3.16 9.30 15.50
CA CYS A 165 3.24 7.91 15.05
C CYS A 165 2.89 7.83 13.56
N PRO A 166 3.72 7.16 12.73
CA PRO A 166 3.47 7.05 11.31
C PRO A 166 2.42 6.01 10.99
N LYS A 167 1.57 6.33 10.01
CA LYS A 167 0.55 5.45 9.44
C LYS A 167 0.65 5.45 7.91
N ILE A 168 0.93 4.28 7.35
CA ILE A 168 0.96 4.07 5.90
C ILE A 168 -0.47 4.21 5.36
N SER A 169 -0.62 4.97 4.27
CA SER A 169 -1.89 5.26 3.62
C SER A 169 -1.79 5.14 2.09
N ASP A 170 -2.93 5.28 1.41
CA ASP A 170 -3.09 5.22 -0.05
C ASP A 170 -2.74 3.86 -0.68
N PHE A 171 -3.66 2.91 -0.51
CA PHE A 171 -3.52 1.54 -1.01
C PHE A 171 -4.05 1.38 -2.45
N GLY A 172 -4.23 2.47 -3.20
CA GLY A 172 -4.80 2.44 -4.56
C GLY A 172 -3.98 1.59 -5.54
N LEU A 173 -2.66 1.55 -5.36
CA LEU A 173 -1.75 0.74 -6.18
C LEU A 173 -1.45 -0.64 -5.59
N ALA A 174 -1.95 -0.93 -4.38
CA ALA A 174 -1.58 -2.11 -3.64
C ALA A 174 -2.01 -3.41 -4.34
N LYS A 175 -1.25 -4.48 -4.09
CA LYS A 175 -1.54 -5.82 -4.61
C LYS A 175 -1.53 -6.87 -3.52
N ILE A 176 -2.62 -7.62 -3.48
CA ILE A 176 -2.81 -8.79 -2.64
C ILE A 176 -2.16 -9.99 -3.32
N CYS A 177 -1.24 -10.64 -2.61
CA CYS A 177 -0.40 -11.69 -3.14
C CYS A 177 -0.59 -13.00 -2.36
N PRO A 178 -0.78 -14.14 -3.04
CA PRO A 178 -0.69 -15.45 -2.39
C PRO A 178 0.73 -15.66 -1.86
N ARG A 179 0.87 -16.11 -0.61
CA ARG A 179 2.17 -16.32 0.04
C ARG A 179 3.09 -17.31 -0.69
N GLU A 180 2.51 -18.22 -1.47
CA GLU A 180 3.23 -19.23 -2.24
C GLU A 180 3.94 -18.66 -3.48
N LYS A 181 3.58 -17.42 -3.90
CA LYS A 181 4.18 -16.76 -5.07
C LYS A 181 5.13 -15.66 -4.63
N SER A 182 6.41 -15.82 -4.96
CA SER A 182 7.45 -14.83 -4.65
C SER A 182 7.51 -13.65 -5.64
N ILE A 183 7.01 -13.85 -6.87
CA ILE A 183 7.07 -12.87 -7.95
C ILE A 183 5.68 -12.61 -8.50
N ILE A 184 5.36 -11.34 -8.74
CA ILE A 184 4.06 -10.89 -9.24
C ILE A 184 4.20 -10.43 -10.70
N SER A 185 3.29 -10.87 -11.55
CA SER A 185 3.15 -10.32 -12.90
C SER A 185 2.37 -9.00 -12.86
N THR A 186 3.07 -7.87 -12.83
CA THR A 186 2.45 -6.55 -13.02
C THR A 186 2.47 -6.16 -14.51
N LEU A 187 1.32 -5.67 -15.00
CA LEU A 187 1.20 -5.00 -16.29
C LEU A 187 1.43 -3.49 -16.07
N GLY A 188 2.49 -2.95 -16.70
CA GLY A 188 2.85 -1.54 -16.67
C GLY A 188 3.65 -1.11 -15.43
N ALA A 189 4.43 -0.04 -15.58
CA ALA A 189 5.10 0.61 -14.46
C ALA A 189 4.06 1.23 -13.51
N ARG A 190 4.23 1.04 -12.19
CA ARG A 190 3.37 1.57 -11.12
C ARG A 190 4.24 2.18 -10.03
N GLY A 191 3.70 3.18 -9.34
CA GLY A 191 4.37 3.90 -8.26
C GLY A 191 4.75 5.33 -8.67
N THR A 192 5.44 6.02 -7.77
CA THR A 192 5.85 7.43 -7.95
C THR A 192 7.32 7.52 -8.35
N ILE A 193 7.60 8.24 -9.45
CA ILE A 193 8.96 8.48 -9.95
C ILE A 193 9.86 8.95 -8.80
N GLY A 194 11.07 8.39 -8.70
CA GLY A 194 12.01 8.61 -7.59
C GLY A 194 11.97 7.52 -6.52
N TYR A 195 10.84 6.83 -6.33
CA TYR A 195 10.70 5.74 -5.35
C TYR A 195 10.47 4.36 -6.01
N ILE A 196 10.24 4.32 -7.32
CA ILE A 196 10.00 3.07 -8.05
C ILE A 196 11.29 2.25 -8.12
N ALA A 197 11.20 0.98 -7.69
CA ALA A 197 12.31 0.04 -7.77
C ALA A 197 12.65 -0.33 -9.24
N PRO A 198 13.94 -0.52 -9.59
CA PRO A 198 14.37 -0.82 -10.96
C PRO A 198 13.62 -1.97 -11.64
N GLU A 199 13.35 -3.05 -10.90
CA GLU A 199 12.67 -4.25 -11.40
C GLU A 199 11.20 -4.03 -11.77
N VAL A 200 10.58 -2.95 -11.28
CA VAL A 200 9.18 -2.61 -11.57
C VAL A 200 9.01 -2.06 -12.98
N PHE A 201 10.01 -1.34 -13.51
CA PHE A 201 9.99 -0.83 -14.88
C PHE A 201 10.94 -1.58 -15.83
N CYS A 202 11.90 -2.36 -15.30
CA CYS A 202 12.84 -3.14 -16.11
C CYS A 202 13.07 -4.54 -15.50
N ARG A 203 12.50 -5.57 -16.12
CA ARG A 203 12.58 -6.96 -15.63
C ARG A 203 13.99 -7.56 -15.64
N ASN A 204 14.96 -6.92 -16.30
CA ASN A 204 16.36 -7.35 -16.28
C ASN A 204 17.00 -7.24 -14.88
N PHE A 205 16.45 -6.39 -14.00
CA PHE A 205 16.90 -6.28 -12.61
C PHE A 205 16.35 -7.37 -11.70
N GLY A 206 15.33 -8.12 -12.12
CA GLY A 206 14.71 -9.20 -11.33
C GLY A 206 13.19 -9.21 -11.37
N GLY A 207 12.60 -10.03 -10.50
CA GLY A 207 11.14 -10.16 -10.37
C GLY A 207 10.55 -9.18 -9.35
N VAL A 208 9.42 -8.57 -9.69
CA VAL A 208 8.65 -7.69 -8.79
C VAL A 208 8.12 -8.48 -7.60
N SER A 209 8.44 -8.03 -6.39
CA SER A 209 8.13 -8.70 -5.13
C SER A 209 8.03 -7.68 -3.98
N HIS A 210 7.88 -8.16 -2.74
CA HIS A 210 7.93 -7.31 -1.55
C HIS A 210 9.21 -6.47 -1.44
N LYS A 211 10.30 -6.88 -2.11
CA LYS A 211 11.55 -6.13 -2.21
C LYS A 211 11.43 -4.81 -2.97
N SER A 212 10.38 -4.63 -3.77
CA SER A 212 10.11 -3.35 -4.43
C SER A 212 9.64 -2.29 -3.42
N ASP A 213 8.83 -2.67 -2.43
CA ASP A 213 8.47 -1.77 -1.32
C ASP A 213 9.67 -1.46 -0.42
N VAL A 214 10.58 -2.42 -0.23
CA VAL A 214 11.84 -2.21 0.52
C VAL A 214 12.67 -1.11 -0.14
N TYR A 215 12.79 -1.13 -1.47
CA TYR A 215 13.49 -0.08 -2.21
C TYR A 215 12.84 1.29 -2.01
N SER A 216 11.51 1.38 -2.16
CA SER A 216 10.77 2.62 -1.95
C SER A 216 10.92 3.15 -0.51
N TYR A 217 10.92 2.25 0.48
CA TYR A 217 11.23 2.57 1.88
C TYR A 217 12.63 3.17 2.03
N GLY A 218 13.65 2.53 1.45
CA GLY A 218 15.03 3.03 1.48
C GLY A 218 15.16 4.41 0.85
N MET A 219 14.52 4.65 -0.31
CA MET A 219 14.52 5.97 -0.96
C MET A 219 13.85 7.04 -0.09
N MET A 220 12.73 6.72 0.55
CA MET A 220 12.02 7.63 1.45
C MET A 220 12.84 7.96 2.71
N VAL A 221 13.42 6.97 3.37
CA VAL A 221 14.28 7.21 4.55
C VAL A 221 15.51 8.03 4.15
N PHE A 222 16.06 7.77 2.96
CA PHE A 222 17.13 8.60 2.42
C PHE A 222 16.73 10.06 2.28
N GLU A 223 15.52 10.30 1.79
CA GLU A 223 15.01 11.65 1.63
C GLU A 223 14.71 12.33 2.98
N MET A 224 14.24 11.60 3.98
CA MET A 224 14.10 12.11 5.36
C MET A 224 15.43 12.64 5.91
N VAL A 225 16.54 11.94 5.61
CA VAL A 225 17.89 12.38 5.99
C VAL A 225 18.37 13.51 5.07
N GLY A 226 18.17 13.38 3.76
CA GLY A 226 18.65 14.30 2.73
C GLY A 226 18.01 15.69 2.77
N GLY A 227 16.76 15.80 3.26
CA GLY A 227 16.10 17.09 3.54
C GLY A 227 16.80 17.93 4.62
N ARG A 228 17.81 17.37 5.31
CA ARG A 228 18.60 18.03 6.37
C ARG A 228 20.03 18.36 5.97
N LYS A 229 20.34 18.38 4.68
CA LYS A 229 21.65 18.85 4.20
C LYS A 229 21.83 20.33 4.51
N ASN A 230 23.00 20.69 5.05
CA ASN A 230 23.47 22.08 4.98
C ASN A 230 23.86 22.37 3.53
N ILE A 231 23.15 23.31 2.88
CA ILE A 231 23.36 23.66 1.46
C ILE A 231 24.69 24.43 1.25
N ASP A 232 25.40 24.79 2.32
CA ASP A 232 26.71 25.49 2.28
C ASP A 232 27.92 24.56 2.13
N VAL A 233 27.80 23.48 1.35
CA VAL A 233 28.97 22.78 0.85
C VAL A 233 29.16 23.23 -0.60
N ASN A 234 30.05 24.20 -0.79
CA ASN A 234 30.66 24.62 -2.05
C ASN A 234 30.94 23.40 -2.95
N VAL A 235 29.97 23.04 -3.80
CA VAL A 235 30.18 22.12 -4.92
C VAL A 235 29.81 22.92 -6.14
N ASP A 236 30.85 23.43 -6.81
CA ASP A 236 30.77 24.05 -8.11
C ASP A 236 29.81 23.27 -9.00
N CYS A 237 28.93 24.00 -9.70
CA CYS A 237 27.84 23.55 -10.56
C CYS A 237 28.30 22.67 -11.76
N THR A 238 28.97 21.56 -11.50
CA THR A 238 29.42 20.59 -12.50
C THR A 238 29.12 19.17 -11.98
N SER A 239 27.99 18.63 -12.47
CA SER A 239 27.36 17.34 -12.14
C SER A 239 26.67 17.26 -10.77
N GLU A 240 25.32 17.26 -10.78
CA GLU A 240 24.50 16.86 -9.64
C GLU A 240 24.85 15.40 -9.27
N ILE A 241 25.78 15.21 -8.33
CA ILE A 241 26.15 13.88 -7.85
C ILE A 241 24.89 13.25 -7.23
N TYR A 242 24.40 12.17 -7.83
CA TYR A 242 23.32 11.34 -7.31
C TYR A 242 23.51 11.12 -5.81
N PHE A 243 22.55 11.56 -5.00
CA PHE A 243 22.71 11.70 -3.55
C PHE A 243 23.25 10.43 -2.84
N PRO A 244 22.82 9.20 -3.20
CA PRO A 244 23.44 7.99 -2.67
C PRO A 244 24.93 7.85 -3.00
N HIS A 245 25.37 8.23 -4.20
CA HIS A 245 26.79 8.19 -4.57
C HIS A 245 27.64 9.15 -3.71
N TRP A 246 27.10 10.33 -3.40
CA TRP A 246 27.75 11.30 -2.52
C TRP A 246 27.88 10.77 -1.08
N ILE A 247 26.83 10.14 -0.55
CA ILE A 247 26.87 9.50 0.78
C ILE A 247 27.89 8.36 0.84
N TYR A 248 27.97 7.51 -0.19
CA TYR A 248 28.97 6.44 -0.24
C TYR A 248 30.39 6.99 -0.09
N LYS A 249 30.71 8.07 -0.82
CA LYS A 249 32.05 8.69 -0.75
C LYS A 249 32.38 9.18 0.67
N ARG A 250 31.42 9.78 1.37
CA ARG A 250 31.63 10.25 2.75
C ARG A 250 31.77 9.12 3.75
N LEU A 251 30.97 8.06 3.62
CA LEU A 251 31.04 6.88 4.49
C LEU A 251 32.35 6.11 4.31
N GLU A 252 32.86 5.99 3.08
CA GLU A 252 34.15 5.35 2.78
C GLU A 252 35.34 6.12 3.39
N LEU A 253 35.23 7.44 3.49
CA LEU A 253 36.27 8.33 4.03
C LEU A 253 36.12 8.58 5.54
N ASP A 254 35.10 7.98 6.18
CA ASP A 254 34.66 8.24 7.57
C ASP A 254 34.56 9.75 7.90
N GLU A 255 34.15 10.55 6.90
CA GLU A 255 33.95 11.99 7.05
C GLU A 255 32.64 12.29 7.78
N GLU A 256 32.59 13.42 8.48
CA GLU A 256 31.34 13.92 9.05
C GLU A 256 30.26 14.07 7.96
N LEU A 257 29.07 13.54 8.25
CA LEU A 257 27.96 13.50 7.29
C LEU A 257 27.42 14.89 6.94
N GLY A 258 27.78 15.95 7.70
CA GLY A 258 27.41 17.34 7.44
C GLY A 258 25.91 17.61 7.52
N LEU A 259 25.20 16.90 8.41
CA LEU A 259 23.75 16.97 8.58
C LEU A 259 23.37 18.04 9.61
N GLN A 260 22.31 18.82 9.32
CA GLN A 260 21.81 19.88 10.20
C GLN A 260 21.11 19.30 11.44
N GLY A 261 21.36 19.92 12.60
CA GLY A 261 20.57 19.71 13.82
C GLY A 261 20.86 18.39 14.56
N LEU A 262 22.02 17.78 14.35
CA LEU A 262 22.51 16.68 15.20
C LEU A 262 22.99 17.26 16.53
N LEU A 263 22.20 17.08 17.59
CA LEU A 263 22.46 17.73 18.89
C LEU A 263 23.24 16.83 19.87
N ASN A 264 23.16 15.51 19.69
CA ASN A 264 23.75 14.53 20.60
C ASN A 264 24.21 13.27 19.85
N GLU A 265 24.97 12.40 20.55
CA GLU A 265 25.50 11.15 19.99
C GLU A 265 24.40 10.18 19.54
N ALA A 266 23.27 10.11 20.25
CA ALA A 266 22.16 9.23 19.91
C ALA A 266 21.50 9.64 18.57
N ASP A 267 21.39 10.93 18.29
CA ASP A 267 20.90 11.46 17.02
C ASP A 267 21.87 11.14 15.88
N GLN A 268 23.19 11.22 16.14
CA GLN A 268 24.22 10.84 15.18
C GLN A 268 24.17 9.35 14.86
N GLU A 269 24.06 8.50 15.89
CA GLU A 269 23.92 7.06 15.74
C GLU A 269 22.65 6.72 14.94
N GLY A 270 21.51 7.31 15.30
CA GLY A 270 20.24 7.12 14.61
C GLY A 270 20.29 7.53 13.14
N ALA A 271 20.90 8.69 12.84
CA ALA A 271 21.09 9.15 11.47
C ALA A 271 22.00 8.21 10.66
N ARG A 272 23.11 7.75 11.26
CA ARG A 272 24.04 6.81 10.61
C ARG A 272 23.36 5.46 10.35
N LYS A 273 22.57 4.92 11.29
CA LYS A 273 21.74 3.73 11.08
C LYS A 273 20.77 3.93 9.93
N MET A 274 19.99 5.02 9.94
CA MET A 274 19.02 5.32 8.88
C MET A 274 19.68 5.34 7.50
N ILE A 275 20.87 5.94 7.37
CA ILE A 275 21.63 5.96 6.12
C ILE A 275 22.04 4.55 5.70
N LEU A 276 22.71 3.79 6.58
CA LEU A 276 23.21 2.45 6.25
C LEU A 276 22.09 1.50 5.86
N VAL A 277 21.01 1.49 6.65
CA VAL A 277 19.81 0.69 6.37
C VAL A 277 19.19 1.11 5.03
N SER A 278 19.10 2.42 4.74
CA SER A 278 18.58 2.90 3.46
C SER A 278 19.44 2.43 2.28
N LEU A 279 20.76 2.44 2.40
CA LEU A 279 21.68 1.94 1.37
C LEU A 279 21.49 0.44 1.09
N TRP A 280 21.26 -0.36 2.12
CA TRP A 280 20.93 -1.78 1.97
C TRP A 280 19.59 -1.97 1.26
N CYS A 281 18.61 -1.12 1.55
CA CYS A 281 17.29 -1.16 0.94
C CYS A 281 17.28 -0.77 -0.54
N ILE A 282 18.16 0.12 -0.99
CA ILE A 282 18.17 0.64 -2.38
C ILE A 282 19.12 -0.10 -3.34
N GLN A 283 19.57 -1.31 -2.98
CA GLN A 283 20.42 -2.12 -3.87
C GLN A 283 19.72 -2.43 -5.20
N ASN A 284 20.45 -2.41 -6.32
CA ASN A 284 19.87 -2.62 -7.65
C ASN A 284 19.24 -4.01 -7.79
N ASP A 285 19.95 -5.04 -7.33
CA ASP A 285 19.45 -6.41 -7.29
C ASP A 285 18.48 -6.58 -6.08
N PRO A 286 17.20 -6.92 -6.30
CA PRO A 286 16.24 -7.14 -5.23
C PRO A 286 16.62 -8.26 -4.25
N SER A 287 17.43 -9.23 -4.68
CA SER A 287 17.88 -10.34 -3.82
C SER A 287 18.80 -9.85 -2.69
N ASN A 288 19.61 -8.81 -2.95
CA ASN A 288 20.54 -8.20 -1.99
C ASN A 288 19.86 -7.30 -0.96
N ARG A 289 18.62 -6.85 -1.22
CA ARG A 289 17.88 -6.00 -0.27
C ARG A 289 17.43 -6.83 0.94
N PRO A 290 17.55 -6.35 2.19
CA PRO A 290 17.03 -7.06 3.35
C PRO A 290 15.49 -7.15 3.30
N PRO A 291 14.87 -8.22 3.84
CA PRO A 291 13.43 -8.21 4.10
C PRO A 291 13.10 -7.20 5.20
N MET A 292 11.87 -6.69 5.25
CA MET A 292 11.50 -5.65 6.22
C MET A 292 11.66 -6.07 7.69
N SER A 293 11.53 -7.35 8.02
CA SER A 293 11.85 -7.85 9.36
C SER A 293 13.31 -7.62 9.74
N ARG A 294 14.23 -7.83 8.78
CA ARG A 294 15.66 -7.56 9.00
C ARG A 294 15.94 -6.06 9.03
N VAL A 295 15.20 -5.24 8.27
CA VAL A 295 15.27 -3.78 8.34
C VAL A 295 14.92 -3.27 9.74
N VAL A 296 13.84 -3.79 10.35
CA VAL A 296 13.47 -3.46 11.73
C VAL A 296 14.58 -3.87 12.71
N GLU A 297 15.11 -5.10 12.60
CA GLU A 297 16.25 -5.55 13.42
C GLU A 297 17.50 -4.67 13.25
N MET A 298 17.80 -4.23 12.03
CA MET A 298 18.97 -3.39 11.74
C MET A 298 18.83 -1.98 12.34
N LEU A 299 17.62 -1.43 12.39
CA LEU A 299 17.36 -0.16 13.05
C LEU A 299 17.39 -0.35 14.57
N GLU A 300 16.71 -1.34 15.12
CA GLU A 300 16.59 -1.50 16.58
C GLU A 300 17.86 -2.08 17.24
N GLY A 301 18.72 -2.75 16.46
CA GLY A 301 19.97 -3.34 16.91
C GLY A 301 21.12 -2.35 17.09
N SER A 302 22.31 -2.86 17.43
CA SER A 302 23.54 -2.05 17.58
C SER A 302 24.07 -1.58 16.22
N LEU A 303 24.56 -0.34 16.16
CA LEU A 303 25.24 0.22 14.99
C LEU A 303 26.46 -0.62 14.58
N ASP A 304 27.18 -1.22 15.53
CA ASP A 304 28.40 -2.01 15.27
C ASP A 304 28.13 -3.27 14.43
N SER A 305 26.88 -3.71 14.41
CA SER A 305 26.45 -4.87 13.60
C SER A 305 26.18 -4.52 12.14
N LEU A 306 26.16 -3.24 11.78
CA LEU A 306 25.84 -2.76 10.44
C LEU A 306 27.11 -2.54 9.62
N GLN A 307 27.20 -3.26 8.50
CA GLN A 307 28.24 -3.04 7.51
C GLN A 307 27.76 -2.09 6.41
N ILE A 308 28.69 -1.36 5.81
CA ILE A 308 28.42 -0.56 4.61
C ILE A 308 28.11 -1.54 3.46
N PRO A 309 26.94 -1.42 2.81
CA PRO A 309 26.60 -2.27 1.67
C PRO A 309 27.50 -1.99 0.46
N PRO A 310 27.58 -2.93 -0.51
CA PRO A 310 28.33 -2.69 -1.74
C PRO A 310 27.72 -1.51 -2.51
N LYS A 311 28.60 -0.71 -3.11
CA LYS A 311 28.20 0.41 -3.98
C LYS A 311 27.46 -0.14 -5.21
N PRO A 312 26.25 0.33 -5.52
CA PRO A 312 25.54 -0.09 -6.72
C PRO A 312 26.39 0.25 -7.94
N PHE A 313 26.62 -0.72 -8.83
CA PHE A 313 27.29 -0.45 -10.10
C PHE A 313 26.44 0.54 -10.91
N LEU A 314 26.79 1.82 -10.87
CA LEU A 314 26.31 2.86 -11.79
C LEU A 314 27.32 3.08 -12.94
N SER A 315 28.10 2.06 -13.27
CA SER A 315 28.98 2.10 -14.41
C SER A 315 28.14 1.97 -15.68
N SER A 316 27.69 3.10 -16.23
CA SER A 316 27.74 3.19 -17.68
C SER A 316 29.21 2.95 -18.08
N PRO A 317 29.52 2.12 -19.08
CA PRO A 317 30.85 2.19 -19.68
C PRO A 317 31.11 3.67 -20.00
N PRO A 318 32.34 4.20 -19.78
CA PRO A 318 32.66 5.53 -20.25
C PRO A 318 32.25 5.60 -21.72
N ARG A 319 31.34 6.52 -22.08
CA ARG A 319 31.01 6.74 -23.48
C ARG A 319 32.33 7.08 -24.15
N SER A 320 32.78 6.20 -25.05
CA SER A 320 33.80 6.58 -26.01
C SER A 320 33.32 7.86 -26.71
N PRO A 321 34.20 8.83 -26.98
CA PRO A 321 33.82 10.05 -27.69
C PRO A 321 33.08 9.66 -28.96
N VAL A 322 31.90 10.26 -29.17
CA VAL A 322 31.08 10.00 -30.35
C VAL A 322 31.87 10.47 -31.55
N ASP A 323 32.27 9.53 -32.40
CA ASP A 323 33.02 9.80 -33.61
C ASP A 323 32.13 10.60 -34.59
N SER A 324 32.60 11.76 -35.05
CA SER A 324 31.83 12.71 -35.88
C SER A 324 31.28 12.07 -37.17
N SER A 325 31.90 10.98 -37.61
CA SER A 325 31.47 10.10 -38.70
C SER A 325 30.06 9.51 -38.51
N THR A 326 29.69 9.18 -37.27
CA THR A 326 28.41 8.51 -36.95
C THR A 326 27.23 9.50 -36.99
N VAL A 327 27.48 10.76 -36.65
CA VAL A 327 26.46 11.83 -36.65
C VAL A 327 26.12 12.26 -38.09
N MET A 328 27.13 12.41 -38.96
CA MET A 328 26.92 12.70 -40.39
C MET A 328 26.12 11.59 -41.09
N SER A 329 26.44 10.33 -40.79
CA SER A 329 25.76 9.16 -41.36
C SER A 329 24.25 9.17 -41.04
N SER A 330 23.89 9.54 -39.81
CA SER A 330 22.50 9.62 -39.37
C SER A 330 21.72 10.80 -39.97
N CYS A 331 22.38 11.93 -40.30
CA CYS A 331 21.71 13.08 -40.91
C CYS A 331 21.38 12.82 -42.39
N HIS A 332 22.35 12.26 -43.14
CA HIS A 332 22.13 11.88 -44.54
C HIS A 332 21.06 10.79 -44.68
N ALA A 333 21.02 9.82 -43.76
CA ALA A 333 19.97 8.79 -43.76
C ALA A 333 18.55 9.35 -43.54
N ARG A 334 18.42 10.57 -43.02
CA ARG A 334 17.15 11.30 -42.84
C ARG A 334 16.87 12.32 -43.94
N GLY A 335 17.71 12.38 -44.98
CA GLY A 335 17.54 13.30 -46.11
C GLY A 335 17.92 14.75 -45.81
N GLY A 336 18.57 15.02 -44.67
CA GLY A 336 19.07 16.35 -44.32
C GLY A 336 20.45 16.64 -44.94
N GLN A 337 20.82 17.93 -45.00
CA GLN A 337 22.16 18.38 -45.38
C GLN A 337 22.94 18.86 -44.15
N CYS A 338 24.22 18.47 -44.05
CA CYS A 338 25.13 18.91 -42.98
C CYS A 338 25.95 20.13 -43.41
N GLU A 339 26.04 21.13 -42.54
CA GLU A 339 26.88 22.33 -42.75
C GLU A 339 27.81 22.56 -41.54
N VAL A 340 29.02 23.10 -41.80
CA VAL A 340 30.06 23.32 -40.78
C VAL A 340 29.91 24.70 -40.16
N GLN A 341 30.02 24.80 -38.83
CA GLN A 341 29.93 26.09 -38.16
C GLN A 341 31.15 26.97 -38.50
N LYS A 342 30.92 28.24 -38.86
CA LYS A 342 31.99 29.17 -39.30
C LYS A 342 33.03 29.49 -38.21
N GLU A 343 32.71 29.26 -36.95
CA GLU A 343 33.55 29.63 -35.79
C GLU A 343 34.19 28.43 -35.08
N ASP A 344 33.78 27.19 -35.41
CA ASP A 344 34.28 25.96 -34.77
C ASP A 344 34.26 24.81 -35.80
N LYS A 345 35.43 24.48 -36.38
CA LYS A 345 35.53 23.58 -37.54
C LYS A 345 35.17 22.11 -37.24
N ASP A 346 34.98 21.77 -35.97
CA ASP A 346 34.66 20.41 -35.51
C ASP A 346 33.17 20.21 -35.14
N LYS A 347 32.30 21.21 -35.40
CA LYS A 347 30.84 21.11 -35.15
C LYS A 347 30.01 21.27 -36.42
N PHE A 348 29.06 20.35 -36.57
CA PHE A 348 28.13 20.27 -37.71
C PHE A 348 26.68 20.28 -37.21
N TYR A 349 25.76 20.84 -37.99
CA TYR A 349 24.31 20.73 -37.76
C TYR A 349 23.57 20.28 -39.04
N CYS A 350 22.39 19.68 -38.86
CA CYS A 350 21.57 19.06 -39.90
C CYS A 350 20.28 19.87 -40.11
N PHE A 351 19.94 20.22 -41.35
CA PHE A 351 18.70 20.93 -41.70
C PHE A 351 17.93 20.22 -42.82
N GLU A 352 16.58 20.22 -42.74
CA GLU A 352 15.66 19.60 -43.70
C GLU A 352 15.00 20.66 -44.60
N SER A 353 15.06 20.48 -45.92
CA SER A 353 14.45 21.39 -46.90
C SER A 353 12.94 21.15 -47.03
N THR A 354 12.13 22.20 -46.85
CA THR A 354 10.68 22.15 -47.08
C THR A 354 10.35 22.58 -48.51
N ASP A 355 9.92 21.65 -49.36
CA ASP A 355 9.34 21.98 -50.68
C ASP A 355 7.82 22.18 -50.58
N ASN A 356 7.38 23.30 -51.16
CA ASN A 356 5.97 23.69 -51.31
C ASN A 356 5.34 22.96 -52.51
N GLU A 357 4.29 22.16 -52.28
CA GLU A 357 3.38 21.73 -53.34
C GLU A 357 1.99 22.37 -53.19
N LYS A 358 1.57 23.02 -54.29
CA LYS A 358 0.25 23.66 -54.45
C LYS A 358 -0.79 22.61 -54.85
N SER A 359 -1.99 22.66 -54.29
CA SER A 359 -3.16 21.95 -54.84
C SER A 359 -4.36 22.87 -54.95
N ALA A 360 -4.94 22.90 -56.15
CA ALA A 360 -6.11 23.68 -56.54
C ALA A 360 -7.41 23.11 -55.96
N THR A 361 -8.35 24.01 -55.67
CA THR A 361 -9.69 23.73 -55.16
C THR A 361 -10.70 23.56 -56.29
N SER A 362 -11.49 22.47 -56.28
CA SER A 362 -12.78 22.41 -56.98
C SER A 362 -13.90 22.08 -55.99
N SER A 363 -14.89 22.97 -55.96
CA SER A 363 -15.95 23.08 -54.97
C SER A 363 -17.20 22.32 -55.42
N ALA A 364 -17.38 21.10 -54.94
CA ALA A 364 -18.69 20.41 -54.93
C ALA A 364 -18.84 19.30 -53.87
N GLY A 365 -17.83 19.03 -53.04
CA GLY A 365 -17.85 17.92 -52.06
C GLY A 365 -18.18 18.30 -50.61
N ILE A 366 -18.21 19.59 -50.26
CA ILE A 366 -18.21 20.05 -48.86
C ILE A 366 -19.56 19.79 -48.17
N GLY A 367 -20.68 19.88 -48.90
CA GLY A 367 -22.02 19.63 -48.33
C GLY A 367 -22.23 18.17 -47.94
N VAL A 368 -21.81 17.22 -48.78
CA VAL A 368 -21.95 15.78 -48.53
C VAL A 368 -20.94 15.32 -47.46
N LEU A 369 -19.72 15.86 -47.46
CA LEU A 369 -18.71 15.55 -46.45
C LEU A 369 -19.11 16.08 -45.06
N MET A 370 -19.74 17.25 -44.95
CA MET A 370 -20.22 17.77 -43.67
C MET A 370 -21.41 16.97 -43.11
N VAL A 371 -22.32 16.50 -43.96
CA VAL A 371 -23.43 15.62 -43.52
C VAL A 371 -22.91 14.25 -43.11
N ILE A 372 -21.97 13.66 -43.86
CA ILE A 372 -21.30 12.40 -43.49
C ILE A 372 -20.52 12.58 -42.18
N ILE A 373 -19.72 13.65 -42.02
CA ILE A 373 -19.01 13.94 -40.76
C ILE A 373 -19.98 14.16 -39.60
N CYS A 374 -21.11 14.84 -39.81
CA CYS A 374 -22.14 15.01 -38.78
C CYS A 374 -22.82 13.69 -38.41
N CYS A 375 -23.17 12.84 -39.39
CA CYS A 375 -23.74 11.51 -39.18
C CYS A 375 -22.73 10.57 -38.49
N PHE A 376 -21.47 10.58 -38.91
CA PHE A 376 -20.39 9.83 -38.28
C PHE A 376 -20.08 10.36 -36.88
N LYS A 377 -20.07 11.68 -36.62
CA LYS A 377 -19.91 12.24 -35.26
C LYS A 377 -21.07 11.86 -34.35
N ARG A 378 -22.31 11.86 -34.86
CA ARG A 378 -23.50 11.49 -34.07
C ARG A 378 -23.50 10.00 -33.76
N GLN A 379 -23.13 9.14 -34.73
CA GLN A 379 -23.05 7.69 -34.55
C GLN A 379 -21.80 7.25 -33.76
N PHE A 380 -20.63 7.90 -33.91
CA PHE A 380 -19.45 7.67 -33.06
C PHE A 380 -19.69 8.14 -31.63
N SER A 381 -20.38 9.27 -31.43
CA SER A 381 -20.78 9.72 -30.10
C SER A 381 -21.70 8.69 -29.46
N SER A 382 -22.75 8.24 -30.15
CA SER A 382 -23.65 7.19 -29.66
C SER A 382 -22.94 5.84 -29.41
N ILE A 383 -22.00 5.42 -30.27
CA ILE A 383 -21.25 4.15 -30.10
C ILE A 383 -20.20 4.26 -29.00
N GLN A 384 -19.49 5.39 -28.86
CA GLN A 384 -18.58 5.63 -27.75
C GLN A 384 -19.34 5.69 -26.43
N ILE A 385 -20.50 6.36 -26.42
CA ILE A 385 -21.45 6.35 -25.31
C ILE A 385 -21.82 4.89 -25.02
N ILE A 386 -22.41 4.12 -25.94
CA ILE A 386 -22.82 2.73 -25.68
C ILE A 386 -21.63 1.85 -25.22
N LYS A 387 -20.44 1.99 -25.80
CA LYS A 387 -19.23 1.27 -25.36
C LYS A 387 -18.77 1.72 -23.97
N PHE A 388 -18.87 3.00 -23.65
CA PHE A 388 -18.57 3.59 -22.35
C PHE A 388 -19.57 3.11 -21.30
N TRP A 389 -20.87 3.21 -21.56
CA TRP A 389 -21.93 2.69 -20.69
C TRP A 389 -21.83 1.18 -20.49
N LYS A 390 -21.52 0.39 -21.54
CA LYS A 390 -21.25 -1.06 -21.44
C LYS A 390 -20.01 -1.36 -20.60
N LYS A 391 -18.93 -0.59 -20.77
CA LYS A 391 -17.70 -0.71 -19.97
C LYS A 391 -17.98 -0.39 -18.51
N GLU A 392 -18.69 0.70 -18.23
CA GLU A 392 -19.08 1.15 -16.90
C GLU A 392 -20.02 0.14 -16.20
N THR A 393 -20.99 -0.44 -16.91
CA THR A 393 -21.83 -1.53 -16.36
C THR A 393 -21.04 -2.82 -16.11
N LEU A 394 -20.06 -3.16 -16.96
CA LEU A 394 -19.21 -4.34 -16.75
C LEU A 394 -18.31 -4.16 -15.52
N ILE A 395 -17.74 -2.95 -15.35
CA ILE A 395 -16.98 -2.55 -14.17
C ILE A 395 -17.86 -2.64 -12.93
N HIS A 396 -19.05 -2.04 -12.95
CA HIS A 396 -20.00 -2.08 -11.84
C HIS A 396 -20.34 -3.53 -11.45
N LYS A 397 -20.70 -4.37 -12.43
CA LYS A 397 -20.96 -5.80 -12.20
C LYS A 397 -19.75 -6.55 -11.66
N SER A 398 -18.53 -6.22 -12.10
CA SER A 398 -17.29 -6.83 -11.61
C SER A 398 -16.94 -6.38 -10.19
N VAL A 399 -17.20 -5.11 -9.85
CA VAL A 399 -17.01 -4.55 -8.50
C VAL A 399 -18.06 -5.12 -7.55
N GLU A 400 -19.33 -5.18 -7.96
CA GLU A 400 -20.40 -5.81 -7.19
C GLU A 400 -20.14 -7.30 -7.01
N ALA A 401 -19.72 -8.02 -8.06
CA ALA A 401 -19.31 -9.42 -7.94
C ALA A 401 -18.08 -9.56 -7.04
N PHE A 402 -17.12 -8.64 -7.08
CA PHE A 402 -15.97 -8.62 -6.19
C PHE A 402 -16.41 -8.40 -4.73
N LEU A 403 -17.22 -7.38 -4.45
CA LEU A 403 -17.79 -7.08 -3.15
C LEU A 403 -18.73 -8.18 -2.64
N LYS A 404 -19.39 -8.92 -3.54
CA LYS A 404 -20.28 -10.05 -3.23
C LYS A 404 -19.52 -11.35 -2.98
N ASN A 405 -18.46 -11.63 -3.75
CA ASN A 405 -17.65 -12.84 -3.67
C ASN A 405 -16.54 -12.74 -2.59
N HIS A 406 -15.98 -11.56 -2.42
CA HIS A 406 -14.95 -11.28 -1.40
C HIS A 406 -15.52 -10.61 -0.16
N GLY A 407 -16.82 -10.30 -0.17
CA GLY A 407 -17.55 -9.65 0.90
C GLY A 407 -17.06 -8.21 1.13
N PRO A 408 -17.93 -7.30 1.59
CA PRO A 408 -17.42 -6.24 2.43
C PRO A 408 -16.77 -6.90 3.65
N LEU A 409 -15.69 -6.34 4.14
CA LEU A 409 -15.00 -6.82 5.35
C LEU A 409 -15.76 -6.46 6.62
N GLY A 410 -17.05 -6.77 6.63
CA GLY A 410 -17.89 -6.91 7.80
C GLY A 410 -18.03 -8.39 8.11
N ILE A 411 -17.84 -8.75 9.37
CA ILE A 411 -18.19 -10.08 9.82
C ILE A 411 -19.68 -10.31 9.54
N ARG A 412 -19.98 -11.38 8.82
CA ARG A 412 -21.36 -11.67 8.42
C ARG A 412 -22.17 -12.08 9.64
N ARG A 413 -23.30 -11.40 9.85
CA ARG A 413 -24.32 -11.88 10.79
C ARG A 413 -25.10 -13.01 10.14
N TYR A 414 -25.19 -14.13 10.83
CA TYR A 414 -25.96 -15.31 10.44
C TYR A 414 -27.17 -15.44 11.36
N SER A 415 -28.28 -15.92 10.80
CA SER A 415 -29.43 -16.37 11.60
C SER A 415 -29.11 -17.69 12.28
N TYR A 416 -29.84 -18.04 13.34
CA TYR A 416 -29.61 -19.32 14.02
C TYR A 416 -29.99 -20.53 13.14
N SER A 417 -30.93 -20.36 12.20
CA SER A 417 -31.23 -21.39 11.19
C SER A 417 -30.07 -21.61 10.22
N ASP A 418 -29.34 -20.55 9.83
CA ASP A 418 -28.11 -20.67 9.05
C ASP A 418 -27.05 -21.47 9.84
N ILE A 419 -26.94 -21.22 11.15
CA ILE A 419 -26.00 -21.95 12.02
C ILE A 419 -26.32 -23.45 12.08
N LYS A 420 -27.59 -23.80 12.28
CA LYS A 420 -28.03 -25.21 12.24
C LYS A 420 -27.73 -25.84 10.89
N THR A 421 -28.03 -25.14 9.80
CA THR A 421 -27.80 -25.65 8.45
C THR A 421 -26.31 -25.87 8.19
N MET A 422 -25.45 -24.89 8.48
CA MET A 422 -24.00 -25.02 8.20
C MET A 422 -23.32 -26.08 9.05
N THR A 423 -23.82 -26.35 10.26
CA THR A 423 -23.26 -27.37 11.17
C THR A 423 -23.91 -28.75 11.01
N ASN A 424 -24.82 -28.90 10.04
CA ASN A 424 -25.64 -30.10 9.89
C ASN A 424 -26.29 -30.51 11.22
N SER A 425 -26.96 -29.54 11.86
CA SER A 425 -27.56 -29.68 13.19
C SER A 425 -26.54 -30.08 14.28
N PHE A 426 -25.36 -29.45 14.28
CA PHE A 426 -24.30 -29.63 15.29
C PHE A 426 -23.73 -31.06 15.39
N LYS A 427 -23.76 -31.81 14.28
CA LYS A 427 -23.35 -33.22 14.25
C LYS A 427 -21.87 -33.44 14.57
N ASP A 428 -20.99 -32.61 14.00
CA ASP A 428 -19.54 -32.83 14.03
C ASP A 428 -18.87 -31.96 15.11
N LYS A 429 -18.82 -32.44 16.36
CA LYS A 429 -18.18 -31.71 17.46
C LYS A 429 -16.64 -31.79 17.38
N LEU A 430 -15.99 -30.63 17.34
CA LEU A 430 -14.53 -30.49 17.28
C LEU A 430 -13.88 -30.41 18.66
N GLY A 431 -14.60 -29.87 19.64
CA GLY A 431 -14.12 -29.68 21.00
C GLY A 431 -15.13 -28.96 21.88
N GLN A 432 -14.75 -28.73 23.14
CA GLN A 432 -15.55 -28.01 24.12
C GLN A 432 -14.63 -27.11 24.95
N GLY A 433 -14.91 -25.81 24.95
CA GLY A 433 -14.24 -24.84 25.82
C GLY A 433 -15.11 -24.46 27.01
N GLY A 434 -14.59 -23.60 27.91
CA GLY A 434 -15.33 -23.12 29.08
C GLY A 434 -16.66 -22.45 28.74
N TYR A 435 -16.74 -21.79 27.59
CA TYR A 435 -17.88 -20.97 27.15
C TYR A 435 -18.85 -21.70 26.20
N GLY A 436 -18.57 -22.94 25.79
CA GLY A 436 -19.46 -23.66 24.88
C GLY A 436 -18.80 -24.73 24.00
N GLY A 437 -19.60 -25.32 23.11
CA GLY A 437 -19.17 -26.36 22.18
C GLY A 437 -18.70 -25.79 20.85
N VAL A 438 -17.65 -26.37 20.27
CA VAL A 438 -17.15 -26.01 18.95
C VAL A 438 -17.48 -27.13 17.96
N TYR A 439 -18.07 -26.79 16.84
CA TYR A 439 -18.56 -27.72 15.82
C TYR A 439 -17.95 -27.41 14.46
N LYS A 440 -17.76 -28.43 13.63
CA LYS A 440 -17.39 -28.26 12.24
C LYS A 440 -18.63 -27.83 11.47
N GLY A 441 -18.47 -26.82 10.62
CA GLY A 441 -19.51 -26.40 9.69
C GLY A 441 -18.98 -26.24 8.28
N LYS A 442 -19.89 -26.07 7.33
CA LYS A 442 -19.60 -25.83 5.91
C LYS A 442 -20.44 -24.64 5.42
N LEU A 443 -19.78 -23.62 4.88
CA LEU A 443 -20.42 -22.46 4.25
C LEU A 443 -21.02 -22.84 2.90
N GLN A 444 -21.90 -21.98 2.37
CA GLN A 444 -22.56 -22.17 1.07
C GLN A 444 -21.57 -22.30 -0.10
N ASP A 445 -20.41 -21.65 0.00
CA ASP A 445 -19.32 -21.73 -0.98
C ASP A 445 -18.45 -22.99 -0.83
N GLY A 446 -18.79 -23.87 0.09
CA GLY A 446 -18.10 -25.14 0.35
C GLY A 446 -16.94 -25.06 1.33
N ARG A 447 -16.53 -23.87 1.79
CA ARG A 447 -15.44 -23.73 2.77
C ARG A 447 -15.84 -24.26 4.14
N PHE A 448 -14.92 -24.96 4.80
CA PHE A 448 -15.12 -25.42 6.17
C PHE A 448 -14.89 -24.28 7.18
N VAL A 449 -15.69 -24.29 8.25
CA VAL A 449 -15.62 -23.32 9.36
C VAL A 449 -15.70 -24.04 10.71
N ALA A 450 -15.21 -23.38 11.75
CA ALA A 450 -15.40 -23.80 13.13
C ALA A 450 -16.46 -22.90 13.80
N VAL A 451 -17.56 -23.49 14.26
CA VAL A 451 -18.69 -22.79 14.87
C VAL A 451 -18.66 -23.02 16.37
N LYS A 452 -18.30 -21.98 17.13
CA LYS A 452 -18.35 -21.95 18.58
C LYS A 452 -19.75 -21.49 19.01
N VAL A 453 -20.56 -22.41 19.50
CA VAL A 453 -21.88 -22.10 20.08
C VAL A 453 -21.68 -21.82 21.56
N LEU A 454 -22.06 -20.62 21.99
CA LEU A 454 -21.90 -20.21 23.38
C LEU A 454 -23.07 -20.73 24.21
N LYS A 455 -22.79 -21.18 25.43
CA LYS A 455 -23.84 -21.52 26.40
C LYS A 455 -24.67 -20.28 26.74
N GLU A 456 -25.92 -20.48 27.15
CA GLU A 456 -26.76 -19.39 27.65
C GLU A 456 -26.08 -18.72 28.85
N LEU A 457 -25.48 -17.55 28.60
CA LEU A 457 -24.92 -16.72 29.65
C LEU A 457 -26.08 -15.98 30.32
N LYS A 458 -26.16 -16.06 31.66
CA LYS A 458 -26.96 -15.14 32.47
C LYS A 458 -26.30 -13.75 32.37
N GLY A 459 -26.64 -12.98 31.34
CA GLY A 459 -26.08 -11.65 31.11
C GLY A 459 -26.63 -11.00 29.85
N ASP A 460 -26.55 -9.67 29.77
CA ASP A 460 -26.99 -8.85 28.63
C ASP A 460 -26.24 -9.14 27.33
N GLY A 461 -25.07 -9.76 27.42
CA GLY A 461 -24.26 -10.14 26.27
C GLY A 461 -23.03 -9.30 26.02
N GLU A 462 -22.62 -8.47 26.96
CA GLU A 462 -21.39 -7.68 26.86
C GLU A 462 -20.15 -8.51 26.53
N GLU A 463 -19.96 -9.68 27.15
CA GLU A 463 -18.81 -10.55 26.87
C GLU A 463 -18.77 -11.02 25.41
N PHE A 464 -19.93 -11.36 24.83
CA PHE A 464 -20.05 -11.71 23.42
C PHE A 464 -19.74 -10.52 22.51
N ILE A 465 -20.26 -9.34 22.84
CA ILE A 465 -20.01 -8.12 22.07
C ILE A 465 -18.54 -7.76 22.14
N ASN A 466 -17.89 -7.90 23.30
CA ASN A 466 -16.46 -7.66 23.47
C ASN A 466 -15.60 -8.66 22.70
N GLU A 467 -15.96 -9.96 22.72
CA GLU A 467 -15.24 -10.98 21.93
C GLU A 467 -15.37 -10.68 20.43
N VAL A 468 -16.59 -10.41 19.95
CA VAL A 468 -16.83 -10.00 18.55
C VAL A 468 -16.06 -8.72 18.23
N ALA A 469 -16.16 -7.68 19.04
CA ALA A 469 -15.51 -6.39 18.83
C ALA A 469 -13.98 -6.47 18.92
N GLY A 470 -13.42 -7.39 19.71
CA GLY A 470 -11.99 -7.62 19.82
C GLY A 470 -11.45 -8.40 18.62
N ILE A 471 -11.94 -9.62 18.40
CA ILE A 471 -11.38 -10.54 17.39
C ILE A 471 -11.68 -10.11 15.96
N SER A 472 -12.75 -9.34 15.78
CA SER A 472 -13.00 -8.71 14.50
C SER A 472 -11.84 -7.80 14.08
N ARG A 473 -11.18 -7.16 15.08
CA ARG A 473 -10.23 -6.04 14.86
C ARG A 473 -8.86 -6.56 14.63
N THR A 474 -8.65 -7.85 14.79
CA THR A 474 -7.36 -8.48 14.65
C THR A 474 -7.23 -9.06 13.26
N SER A 475 -6.17 -8.66 12.56
CA SER A 475 -5.74 -9.33 11.34
C SER A 475 -4.27 -9.66 11.49
N HIS A 476 -3.97 -10.91 11.78
CA HIS A 476 -2.61 -11.39 11.98
C HIS A 476 -2.51 -12.87 11.66
N VAL A 477 -1.42 -13.28 11.00
CA VAL A 477 -1.20 -14.66 10.51
C VAL A 477 -1.35 -15.75 11.56
N ASN A 478 -1.02 -15.43 12.82
CA ASN A 478 -1.04 -16.38 13.92
C ASN A 478 -2.28 -16.21 14.82
N ILE A 479 -3.28 -15.42 14.39
CA ILE A 479 -4.56 -15.23 15.10
C ILE A 479 -5.69 -15.78 14.23
N VAL A 480 -6.57 -16.58 14.84
CA VAL A 480 -7.71 -17.17 14.15
C VAL A 480 -8.68 -16.11 13.64
N THR A 481 -9.06 -16.21 12.37
CA THR A 481 -9.94 -15.23 11.72
C THR A 481 -11.41 -15.51 12.03
N LEU A 482 -12.11 -14.52 12.58
CA LEU A 482 -13.57 -14.53 12.68
C LEU A 482 -14.20 -14.25 11.31
N LYS A 483 -15.03 -15.18 10.83
CA LYS A 483 -15.76 -15.10 9.54
C LYS A 483 -17.21 -14.66 9.70
N GLY A 484 -17.79 -14.91 10.87
CA GLY A 484 -19.21 -14.65 11.13
C GLY A 484 -19.56 -14.63 12.61
N PHE A 485 -20.73 -14.09 12.92
CA PHE A 485 -21.36 -14.28 14.23
C PHE A 485 -22.88 -14.49 14.09
N CYS A 486 -23.49 -15.09 15.10
CA CYS A 486 -24.93 -15.17 15.26
C CYS A 486 -25.30 -14.55 16.60
N PHE A 487 -26.32 -13.69 16.60
CA PHE A 487 -26.90 -13.09 17.79
C PHE A 487 -28.41 -13.01 17.58
N GLU A 488 -29.16 -13.95 18.15
CA GLU A 488 -30.61 -14.08 17.96
C GLU A 488 -31.27 -14.59 19.23
N GLY A 489 -31.88 -13.68 20.01
CA GLY A 489 -32.41 -14.00 21.33
C GLY A 489 -31.30 -14.50 22.28
N SER A 490 -31.45 -15.69 22.86
CA SER A 490 -30.40 -16.35 23.64
C SER A 490 -29.37 -17.08 22.78
N ASN A 491 -29.61 -17.27 21.49
CA ASN A 491 -28.70 -18.00 20.60
C ASN A 491 -27.52 -17.11 20.19
N ARG A 492 -26.32 -17.54 20.57
CA ARG A 492 -25.07 -16.83 20.31
C ARG A 492 -24.06 -17.81 19.72
N ALA A 493 -23.47 -17.46 18.59
CA ALA A 493 -22.42 -18.27 17.98
C ALA A 493 -21.36 -17.42 17.30
N LEU A 494 -20.12 -17.92 17.28
CA LEU A 494 -18.99 -17.33 16.58
C LEU A 494 -18.50 -18.31 15.52
N ILE A 495 -18.26 -17.82 14.32
CA ILE A 495 -17.90 -18.63 13.16
C ILE A 495 -16.49 -18.24 12.76
N TYR A 496 -15.54 -19.14 13.02
CA TYR A 496 -14.13 -18.98 12.72
C TYR A 496 -13.72 -19.77 11.48
N GLU A 497 -12.55 -19.47 10.94
CA GLU A 497 -11.92 -20.39 10.00
C GLU A 497 -11.64 -21.75 10.63
N PHE A 498 -11.67 -22.78 9.80
CA PHE A 498 -11.40 -24.14 10.23
C PHE A 498 -9.90 -24.45 10.15
N LEU A 499 -9.29 -24.78 11.28
CA LEU A 499 -7.89 -25.22 11.38
C LEU A 499 -7.83 -26.75 11.48
N GLY A 500 -7.42 -27.41 10.39
CA GLY A 500 -7.49 -28.86 10.23
C GLY A 500 -6.71 -29.67 11.27
N ASN A 501 -5.59 -29.15 11.77
CA ASN A 501 -4.74 -29.82 12.75
C ASN A 501 -5.23 -29.65 14.20
N GLY A 502 -6.21 -28.78 14.45
CA GLY A 502 -6.76 -28.54 15.79
C GLY A 502 -5.78 -27.86 16.76
N SER A 503 -5.99 -28.06 18.07
CA SER A 503 -5.20 -27.43 19.14
C SER A 503 -3.85 -28.08 19.37
N LEU A 504 -2.86 -27.28 19.77
CA LEU A 504 -1.51 -27.72 20.13
C LEU A 504 -1.49 -28.75 21.28
N GLU A 505 -2.47 -28.65 22.19
CA GLU A 505 -2.68 -29.59 23.30
C GLU A 505 -2.64 -31.06 22.84
N LYS A 506 -3.24 -31.36 21.68
CA LYS A 506 -3.29 -32.72 21.12
C LYS A 506 -1.89 -33.29 20.79
N PHE A 507 -0.92 -32.43 20.54
CA PHE A 507 0.44 -32.81 20.16
C PHE A 507 1.43 -32.76 21.33
N ILE A 508 1.12 -31.99 22.39
CA ILE A 508 1.95 -31.91 23.59
C ILE A 508 1.63 -33.03 24.57
N TYR A 509 0.35 -33.32 24.81
CA TYR A 509 -0.06 -34.18 25.94
C TYR A 509 -0.47 -35.61 25.56
N LYS A 510 -0.62 -35.95 24.26
CA LYS A 510 -0.96 -37.34 23.83
C LYS A 510 0.26 -38.27 23.75
N GLY A 511 1.07 -38.30 24.80
CA GLY A 511 2.26 -39.15 24.91
C GLY A 511 2.03 -40.61 25.31
N ASN A 512 0.79 -41.06 25.58
CA ASN A 512 0.54 -42.39 26.17
C ASN A 512 -0.21 -43.40 25.30
N ALA A 513 -0.30 -43.20 23.98
CA ALA A 513 -0.88 -44.19 23.07
C ALA A 513 0.13 -44.57 21.98
N SER A 514 1.03 -45.51 22.31
CA SER A 514 1.79 -46.48 21.48
C SER A 514 2.15 -46.22 20.00
N ASN A 515 2.05 -45.00 19.48
CA ASN A 515 2.45 -44.61 18.12
C ASN A 515 3.35 -43.36 18.21
N SER A 516 4.64 -43.57 17.99
CA SER A 516 5.70 -42.54 18.00
C SER A 516 5.60 -41.50 16.87
N ASP A 517 4.63 -41.62 15.95
CA ASP A 517 4.54 -40.81 14.73
C ASP A 517 3.83 -39.45 14.89
N HIS A 518 3.42 -39.06 16.11
CA HIS A 518 2.63 -37.85 16.34
C HIS A 518 3.26 -36.78 17.25
N GLN A 519 4.51 -36.96 17.69
CA GLN A 519 5.18 -35.96 18.52
C GLN A 519 5.87 -34.89 17.65
N LEU A 520 5.63 -33.61 17.96
CA LEU A 520 6.26 -32.50 17.24
C LEU A 520 7.74 -32.38 17.63
N GLY A 521 8.64 -32.32 16.63
CA GLY A 521 10.06 -32.05 16.87
C GLY A 521 10.34 -30.63 17.36
N TRP A 522 11.47 -30.45 18.05
CA TRP A 522 11.91 -29.17 18.63
C TRP A 522 11.93 -28.00 17.66
N LYS A 523 12.34 -28.23 16.40
CA LYS A 523 12.33 -27.20 15.35
C LYS A 523 10.92 -26.67 15.08
N THR A 524 9.91 -27.53 15.13
CA THR A 524 8.51 -27.15 14.94
C THR A 524 7.96 -26.45 16.18
N LEU A 525 8.27 -26.95 17.37
CA LEU A 525 7.88 -26.31 18.63
C LEU A 525 8.46 -24.89 18.75
N TYR A 526 9.74 -24.71 18.40
CA TYR A 526 10.38 -23.40 18.37
C TYR A 526 9.68 -22.45 17.41
N LYS A 527 9.34 -22.90 16.19
CA LYS A 527 8.57 -22.08 15.24
C LYS A 527 7.19 -21.68 15.76
N ILE A 528 6.53 -22.59 16.49
CA ILE A 528 5.24 -22.30 17.12
C ILE A 528 5.41 -21.25 18.22
N ALA A 529 6.41 -21.40 19.09
CA ALA A 529 6.70 -20.43 20.14
C ALA A 529 7.00 -19.03 19.58
N VAL A 530 7.86 -18.95 18.55
CA VAL A 530 8.17 -17.69 17.84
C VAL A 530 6.95 -17.11 17.13
N GLY A 531 5.98 -17.94 16.71
CA GLY A 531 4.74 -17.44 16.13
C GLY A 531 3.72 -16.92 17.16
N ILE A 532 3.81 -17.39 18.41
CA ILE A 532 2.94 -16.96 19.52
C ILE A 532 3.45 -15.67 20.15
N ALA A 533 4.78 -15.55 20.32
CA ALA A 533 5.45 -14.31 20.71
C ALA A 533 5.26 -13.24 19.63
#